data_AF-A0AAD9RBF9-F1
#
_entry.id   AF-A0AAD9RBF9-F1
#
_cell.length_a   1.000
_cell.length_b   1.000
_cell.length_c   1.000
_cell.angle_alpha   90.00
_cell.angle_beta   90.00
_cell.angle_gamma   90.00
#
_symmetry.space_group_name_H-M   'P 1'
#
loop_
_entity.id
_entity.type
_entity.pdbx_description
1 polymer ?
#
loop_
_entity_poly.entity_id
_entity_poly.type
_entity_poly.pdbx_seq_one_letter_code
_entity_poly.pdbx_strand_id
1 'polypeptide(L)' 'MPVFQESCAEQIQAQTIIIIHPGSMHLRMGRASDLNPCTLLNAVARRRLPGGIEYKDSFLPIAVPR' A
#
# COMPACT_ATOMS: atom_id res chain seq x y z
N MET A 1 14.34 -23.52 17.26
CA MET A 1 14.32 -22.39 16.30
C MET A 1 15.67 -21.72 16.39
N PRO A 2 16.45 -21.60 15.30
CA PRO A 2 17.72 -20.91 15.36
C PRO A 2 17.48 -19.43 15.68
N VAL A 3 18.24 -18.90 16.63
CA VAL A 3 18.24 -17.48 16.96
C VAL A 3 19.20 -16.83 15.96
N PHE A 4 18.66 -16.23 14.91
CA PHE A 4 19.47 -15.41 14.00
C PHE A 4 19.83 -14.12 14.73
N GLN A 5 21.11 -13.99 15.08
CA GLN A 5 21.66 -12.75 15.61
C GLN A 5 21.91 -11.82 14.42
N GLU A 6 20.97 -10.92 14.13
CA GLU A 6 21.20 -9.85 13.18
C GLU A 6 22.35 -8.97 13.69
N SER A 7 23.29 -8.66 12.81
CA SER A 7 24.34 -7.70 13.12
C SER A 7 23.75 -6.29 13.28
N CYS A 8 24.38 -5.42 14.09
CA CYS A 8 23.98 -4.00 14.18
C CYS A 8 23.92 -3.32 12.80
N ALA A 9 24.75 -3.75 11.84
CA ALA A 9 24.78 -3.21 10.49
C ALA A 9 23.50 -3.58 9.70
N GLU A 10 23.04 -4.82 9.80
CA GLU A 10 21.78 -5.27 9.17
C GLU A 10 20.57 -4.59 9.80
N GLN A 11 20.58 -4.38 11.11
CA GLN A 11 19.51 -3.64 11.82
C GLN A 11 19.40 -2.18 11.34
N ILE A 12 20.53 -1.51 11.10
CA ILE A 12 20.56 -0.14 10.59
C ILE A 12 20.07 -0.11 9.13
N GLN A 13 20.47 -1.07 8.30
CA GLN A 13 20.01 -1.15 6.92
C GLN A 13 18.50 -1.33 6.83
N ALA A 14 17.92 -2.22 7.64
CA ALA A 14 16.48 -2.47 7.65
C ALA A 14 15.64 -1.23 8.01
N GLN A 15 16.19 -0.29 8.78
CA GLN A 15 15.55 0.99 9.11
C GLN A 15 15.57 2.00 7.95
N THR A 16 16.42 1.81 6.95
CA THR A 16 16.57 2.71 5.79
C THR A 16 15.90 2.20 4.51
N ILE A 17 15.47 0.93 4.51
CA ILE A 17 14.86 0.28 3.35
C ILE A 17 13.33 0.36 3.48
N ILE A 18 12.67 0.87 2.44
CA ILE A 18 11.21 0.85 2.32
C ILE A 18 10.79 -0.29 1.39
N ILE A 19 9.87 -1.12 1.87
CA ILE A 19 9.21 -2.17 1.10
C ILE A 19 7.87 -1.63 0.61
N ILE A 20 7.59 -1.80 -0.68
CA ILE A 20 6.33 -1.41 -1.32
C ILE A 20 5.72 -2.67 -1.96
N HIS A 21 4.57 -3.09 -1.45
CA HIS A 21 3.81 -4.23 -1.96
C HIS A 21 2.47 -3.76 -2.55
N PRO A 22 2.38 -3.55 -3.88
CA PRO A 22 1.16 -3.10 -4.51
C PRO A 22 0.06 -4.18 -4.47
N GLY A 23 -1.19 -3.75 -4.49
CA GLY A 23 -2.36 -4.60 -4.58
C GLY A 23 -3.52 -3.85 -5.22
N SER A 24 -4.45 -4.58 -5.83
CA SER A 24 -5.60 -3.98 -6.55
C SER A 24 -6.47 -3.13 -5.62
N MET A 25 -6.80 -3.63 -4.43
CA MET A 25 -7.61 -2.91 -3.44
C MET A 25 -6.77 -2.17 -2.39
N HIS A 26 -5.65 -2.76 -1.97
CA HIS A 26 -4.83 -2.21 -0.88
C HIS A 26 -3.36 -2.16 -1.26
N LEU A 27 -2.73 -1.00 -1.04
CA LEU A 27 -1.28 -0.84 -1.01
C LEU A 27 -0.78 -1.17 0.39
N ARG A 28 0.22 -2.06 0.49
CA ARG A 28 0.94 -2.29 1.75
C ARG A 28 2.35 -1.76 1.62
N MET A 29 2.80 -0.98 2.60
CA MET A 29 4.16 -0.46 2.60
C MET A 29 4.66 -0.24 4.03
N GLY A 30 5.96 -0.19 4.21
CA GLY A 30 6.61 0.01 5.50
C GLY A 30 8.12 -0.14 5.37
N ARG A 31 8.86 0.12 6.43
CA ARG A 31 10.29 -0.21 6.44
C ARG A 31 10.48 -1.72 6.58
N ALA A 32 11.64 -2.21 6.13
CA ALA A 32 12.01 -3.60 6.32
C ALA A 32 12.09 -3.98 7.81
N SER A 33 12.38 -3.01 8.69
CA SER A 33 12.39 -3.19 10.14
C SER A 33 11.01 -3.17 10.81
N ASP A 34 9.95 -2.76 10.10
CA ASP A 34 8.62 -2.61 10.73
C ASP A 34 7.96 -3.99 10.90
N LEU A 35 7.41 -4.26 12.10
CA LEU A 35 6.73 -5.53 12.40
C LEU A 35 5.48 -5.76 11.52
N ASN A 36 4.75 -4.69 11.22
CA ASN A 36 3.56 -4.72 10.37
C ASN A 36 3.62 -3.55 9.39
N PRO A 37 3.37 -3.76 8.08
CA PRO A 37 3.28 -2.68 7.12
C PRO A 37 2.01 -1.85 7.36
N CYS A 38 2.04 -0.56 7.01
CA CYS A 38 0.81 0.20 6.89
C CYS A 38 0.01 -0.28 5.67
N THR A 39 -1.31 -0.39 5.84
CA THR A 39 -2.24 -0.77 4.76
C THR A 39 -3.05 0.47 4.37
N LEU A 40 -2.98 0.83 3.10
CA LEU A 40 -3.67 1.98 2.52
C LEU A 40 -4.66 1.49 1.46
N LEU A 41 -5.82 2.15 1.35
CA LEU A 41 -6.72 1.94 0.22
C LEU A 41 -6.02 2.41 -1.05
N ASN A 42 -5.93 1.55 -2.07
CA ASN A 42 -5.35 1.89 -3.35
C ASN A 42 -6.40 2.60 -4.24
N ALA A 43 -6.80 3.81 -3.83
CA ALA A 43 -7.79 4.61 -4.54
C ALA A 43 -7.50 6.10 -4.43
N VAL A 44 -7.99 6.87 -5.40
CA VAL A 44 -7.90 8.33 -5.41
C VAL A 44 -9.28 8.92 -5.69
N ALA A 45 -9.81 9.68 -4.75
CA ALA A 45 -11.00 10.49 -4.99
C ALA A 45 -10.59 11.82 -5.64
N ARG A 46 -11.21 12.18 -6.78
CA ARG A 46 -10.99 13.48 -7.43
C ARG A 46 -12.27 14.29 -7.48
N ARG A 47 -12.17 15.59 -7.19
CA ARG A 47 -13.30 16.51 -7.34
C ARG A 47 -13.69 16.62 -8.81
N ARG A 48 -14.97 16.42 -9.12
CA ARG A 48 -15.51 16.68 -10.46
C ARG A 48 -15.63 18.19 -10.68
N LEU A 49 -14.99 18.70 -11.74
CA LEU A 49 -15.15 20.10 -12.16
C LEU A 49 -16.50 20.31 -12.84
N PRO A 50 -17.03 21.55 -12.90
CA PRO A 50 -18.23 21.85 -13.69
C PRO A 50 -18.05 21.40 -15.15
N GLY A 51 -19.03 20.65 -15.68
CA GLY A 51 -18.95 20.06 -17.03
C GLY A 51 -18.01 18.86 -17.17
N GLY A 52 -17.37 18.39 -16.09
CA GLY A 52 -16.51 17.22 -16.11
C GLY A 52 -17.28 15.90 -16.28
N ILE A 53 -16.66 14.94 -16.97
CA ILE A 53 -17.21 13.59 -17.20
C ILE A 53 -17.10 12.77 -15.92
N GLU A 54 -18.12 11.95 -15.64
CA GLU A 54 -18.05 10.93 -14.58
C GLU A 54 -17.07 9.83 -15.00
N TYR A 55 -15.97 9.66 -14.25
CA TYR A 55 -15.01 8.59 -14.47
C TYR A 55 -15.33 7.39 -13.58
N LYS A 56 -15.44 6.21 -14.20
CA LYS A 56 -15.53 4.91 -13.52
C LYS A 56 -14.50 3.98 -14.13
N ASP A 57 -13.73 3.30 -13.29
CA ASP A 57 -12.80 2.26 -13.74
C ASP A 57 -13.59 1.09 -14.35
N SER A 58 -13.27 0.75 -15.60
CA SER A 58 -13.98 -0.29 -16.36
C SER A 58 -13.72 -1.72 -15.85
N PHE A 59 -12.68 -1.90 -15.03
CA PHE A 59 -12.31 -3.20 -14.45
C PHE A 59 -12.90 -3.42 -13.04
N LEU A 60 -13.53 -2.41 -12.45
CA LEU A 60 -14.23 -2.59 -11.18
C LEU A 60 -15.55 -3.36 -11.43
N PRO A 61 -15.88 -4.35 -10.59
CA PRO A 61 -17.18 -5.02 -10.68
C PRO A 61 -18.32 -4.00 -10.52
N ILE A 62 -19.45 -4.26 -11.18
CA ILE A 62 -20.65 -3.41 -11.05
C ILE A 62 -20.98 -3.31 -9.56
N ALA A 63 -20.92 -2.11 -9.00
CA ALA A 63 -21.31 -1.88 -7.62
C ALA A 63 -22.79 -2.26 -7.47
N VAL A 64 -23.05 -3.35 -6.75
CA VAL A 64 -24.42 -3.77 -6.44
C VAL A 64 -25.07 -2.64 -5.63
N PRO A 65 -26.22 -2.07 -6.07
CA PRO A 65 -26.92 -1.09 -5.26
C PRO A 65 -27.26 -1.70 -3.90
N ARG A 66 -27.00 -0.96 -2.82
CA ARG A 66 -27.51 -1.30 -1.49
C ARG A 66 -28.98 -0.95 -1.38
#